data_AF-A0A5S5AZS3-F1
#
_entry.id   AF-A0A5S5AZS3-F1
#
_cell.length_a   1.000
_cell.length_b   1.000
_cell.length_c   1.000
_cell.angle_alpha   90.00
_cell.angle_beta   90.00
_cell.angle_gamma   90.00
#
_symmetry.space_group_name_H-M   'P 1'
#
loop_
_entity.id
_entity.type
_entity.pdbx_description
1 polymer ?
#
loop_
_entity_poly.entity_id
_entity_poly.type
_entity_poly.pdbx_seq_one_letter_code
_entity_poly.pdbx_strand_id
1 'polypeptide(L)' 'MCESKVYLLENGKEREIMENVVYIEPQDGRVFMYSLLGEQKILDAVIKEVKLLEHKIILESRKDKK' A
#
# COMPACT_ATOMS: atom_id res chain seq x y z
N MET A 1 9.71 -3.48 14.41
CA MET A 1 10.41 -3.28 13.11
C MET A 1 9.72 -2.14 12.39
N CYS A 2 10.42 -1.19 11.78
CA CYS A 2 9.75 -0.02 11.16
C CYS A 2 9.21 -0.30 9.75
N GLU A 3 9.50 -1.48 9.19
CA GLU A 3 9.01 -1.90 7.90
C GLU A 3 7.57 -2.44 7.96
N SER A 4 6.79 -2.18 6.91
CA SER A 4 5.41 -2.63 6.78
C SER A 4 5.16 -3.35 5.46
N LYS A 5 4.18 -4.24 5.47
CA LYS A 5 3.65 -4.90 4.28
C LYS A 5 2.47 -4.11 3.73
N VAL A 6 2.44 -3.93 2.42
CA VAL A 6 1.36 -3.21 1.75
C VAL A 6 0.47 -4.20 1.01
N TYR A 7 -0.83 -4.08 1.25
CA TYR A 7 -1.89 -4.87 0.64
C TYR A 7 -2.80 -3.97 -0.18
N LEU A 8 -3.29 -4.47 -1.30
CA LEU A 8 -4.35 -3.86 -2.08
C LEU A 8 -5.65 -4.62 -1.83
N LEU A 9 -6.69 -3.90 -1.43
CA LEU A 9 -8.04 -4.42 -1.32
C LEU A 9 -8.72 -4.35 -2.69
N GLU A 10 -9.02 -5.52 -3.26
CA GLU A 10 -9.78 -5.66 -4.50
C GLU A 10 -10.93 -6.67 -4.26
N ASN A 11 -12.18 -6.29 -4.58
CA ASN A 11 -13.35 -7.17 -4.41
C ASN A 11 -13.47 -7.79 -2.99
N GLY A 12 -13.11 -7.02 -1.96
CA GLY A 12 -13.13 -7.49 -0.56
C GLY A 12 -12.00 -8.46 -0.17
N LYS A 13 -11.03 -8.71 -1.05
CA LYS A 13 -9.84 -9.52 -0.74
C LYS A 13 -8.58 -8.67 -0.72
N GLU A 14 -7.77 -8.89 0.30
CA GLU A 14 -6.46 -8.26 0.44
C GLU A 14 -5.42 -9.05 -0.36
N ARG A 15 -4.75 -8.38 -1.30
CA ARG A 15 -3.64 -8.93 -2.07
C ARG A 15 -2.36 -8.22 -1.67
N GLU A 16 -1.36 -8.95 -1.20
CA GLU A 16 -0.05 -8.37 -0.93
C GLU A 16 0.57 -7.84 -2.23
N ILE A 17 1.01 -6.59 -2.21
CA ILE A 17 1.61 -5.94 -3.39
C ILE A 17 3.07 -5.57 -3.20
N MET A 18 3.53 -5.43 -1.96
CA MET A 18 4.90 -5.05 -1.64
C MET A 18 5.22 -5.40 -0.18
N GLU A 19 6.44 -5.88 0.06
CA GLU A 19 6.98 -6.17 1.39
C GLU A 19 8.12 -5.20 1.74
N ASN A 20 8.49 -5.15 3.02
CA ASN A 20 9.58 -4.33 3.54
C ASN A 20 9.48 -2.85 3.13
N VAL A 21 8.26 -2.30 3.08
CA VAL A 21 8.02 -0.91 2.68
C VAL A 21 8.47 0.02 3.81
N VAL A 22 9.34 0.97 3.45
CA VAL A 22 9.96 1.94 4.37
C VAL A 22 9.52 3.37 4.09
N TYR A 23 9.01 3.64 2.88
CA TYR A 23 8.49 4.94 2.50
C TYR A 23 7.21 4.79 1.68
N ILE A 24 6.20 5.57 2.04
CA ILE A 24 4.92 5.64 1.33
C ILE A 24 4.50 7.10 1.18
N GLU A 25 4.20 7.51 -0.04
CA GLU A 25 3.77 8.87 -0.35
C GLU A 25 2.51 8.82 -1.23
N PRO A 26 1.35 9.23 -0.70
CA PRO A 26 0.15 9.43 -1.50
C PRO A 26 0.22 10.76 -2.26
N GLN A 27 0.03 10.73 -3.58
CA GLN A 27 0.04 11.90 -4.46
C GLN A 27 -0.99 11.75 -5.58
N ASP A 28 -1.91 12.72 -5.70
CA ASP A 28 -2.92 12.82 -6.78
C ASP A 28 -3.71 11.53 -7.07
N GLY A 29 -4.09 10.80 -6.02
CA GLY A 29 -4.83 9.53 -6.16
C GLY A 29 -3.99 8.34 -6.60
N ARG A 30 -2.66 8.48 -6.53
CA ARG A 30 -1.67 7.41 -6.64
C ARG A 30 -0.89 7.30 -5.33
N VAL A 31 -0.28 6.14 -5.12
CA VAL A 31 0.58 5.89 -3.97
C VAL A 31 1.94 5.42 -4.49
N PHE A 32 2.97 6.13 -4.06
CA PHE A 32 4.37 5.81 -4.30
C PHE A 32 4.91 5.04 -3.10
N MET A 33 5.56 3.91 -3.34
CA MET A 33 6.11 3.04 -2.31
C MET A 33 7.55 2.68 -2.63
N TYR A 34 8.39 2.65 -1.60
CA TYR A 34 9.76 2.21 -1.69
C TYR A 34 10.04 1.14 -0.62
N SER A 35 10.66 0.03 -1.03
CA SER A 35 11.12 -1.00 -0.10
C SER A 35 12.54 -0.75 0.37
N LEU A 36 12.91 -1.40 1.47
CA LEU A 36 14.26 -1.42 2.00
C LEU A 36 15.30 -1.95 0.99
N LEU A 37 14.87 -2.80 0.07
CA LEU A 37 15.74 -3.40 -0.96
C LEU A 37 15.92 -2.49 -2.19
N GLY A 38 15.35 -1.28 -2.17
CA GLY A 38 15.42 -0.33 -3.28
C GLY A 38 14.38 -0.56 -4.37
N GLU A 39 13.40 -1.44 -4.16
CA GLU A 39 12.28 -1.57 -5.10
C GLU A 39 11.35 -0.37 -4.98
N GLN A 40 10.86 0.12 -6.11
CA GLN A 40 9.89 1.20 -6.18
C GLN A 40 8.62 0.70 -6.88
N LYS A 41 7.46 1.09 -6.34
CA LYS A 41 6.16 0.76 -6.93
C LYS A 41 5.21 1.94 -6.85
N ILE A 42 4.46 2.16 -7.93
CA ILE A 42 3.44 3.21 -8.03
C ILE A 42 2.11 2.54 -8.35
N LEU A 43 1.04 2.93 -7.66
CA LEU A 43 -0.27 2.32 -7.85
C LEU A 43 -1.39 3.36 -7.75
N ASP A 44 -2.38 3.28 -8.65
CA ASP A 44 -3.61 4.10 -8.62
C ASP A 44 -4.57 3.62 -7.52
N ALA A 45 -4.21 3.96 -6.28
CA ALA A 45 -4.97 3.64 -5.09
C ALA A 45 -4.91 4.77 -4.07
N VAL A 46 -5.69 4.64 -3.01
CA VAL A 46 -5.65 5.50 -1.84
C VAL A 46 -5.40 4.65 -0.59
N ILE A 47 -4.79 5.24 0.43
CA ILE A 47 -4.62 4.58 1.72
C ILE A 47 -6.00 4.46 2.37
N LYS A 48 -6.44 3.23 2.63
CA LYS A 48 -7.71 2.93 3.30
C LYS A 48 -7.51 2.82 4.82
N GLU A 49 -6.53 2.05 5.23
CA GLU A 49 -6.26 1.78 6.65
C GLU A 49 -4.76 1.51 6.87
N VAL A 50 -4.26 1.93 8.03
CA VAL A 50 -2.89 1.65 8.47
C VAL A 50 -2.96 0.96 9.82
N LYS A 51 -2.53 -0.29 9.87
CA LYS A 51 -2.49 -1.13 11.06
C LYS A 51 -1.08 -1.23 11.58
N LEU A 52 -0.68 -0.25 12.39
CA LEU A 52 0.70 -0.10 12.88
C LEU A 52 1.18 -1.31 13.71
N LEU A 53 0.31 -1.87 14.56
CA LEU A 53 0.65 -3.05 15.37
C LEU A 53 0.84 -4.32 14.52
N GLU A 54 0.14 -4.40 13.39
CA GLU A 54 0.25 -5.53 12.44
C GLU A 54 1.32 -5.28 11.37
N HIS A 55 2.01 -4.13 11.40
CA HIS A 55 2.95 -3.72 10.35
C HIS A 55 2.33 -3.82 8.95
N LYS A 56 1.06 -3.41 8.84
CA LYS A 56 0.23 -3.63 7.65
C LYS A 56 -0.41 -2.34 7.16
N ILE A 57 -0.29 -2.06 5.87
CA ILE A 57 -0.93 -0.93 5.19
C ILE A 57 -1.90 -1.49 4.16
N ILE A 58 -3.14 -1.02 4.18
CA ILE A 58 -4.20 -1.45 3.25
C ILE A 58 -4.52 -0.29 2.32
N LEU A 59 -4.33 -0.52 1.03
CA LEU A 59 -4.69 0.37 -0.06
C LEU A 59 -6.01 -0.05 -0.68
N GLU A 60 -6.80 0.91 -1.15
CA GLU A 60 -8.03 0.66 -1.91
C GLU A 60 -7.84 1.14 -3.35
N SER A 61 -8.09 0.24 -4.31
CA SER A 61 -8.00 0.56 -5.74
C SER A 61 -9.02 1.62 -6.12
N ARG A 62 -8.58 2.65 -6.85
CA ARG A 62 -9.50 3.71 -7.31
C ARG A 62 -10.56 3.21 -8.30
N LYS A 63 -10.32 2.04 -8.93
CA LYS A 63 -11.25 1.43 -9.88
C LYS A 63 -12.52 0.86 -9.22
N ASP A 64 -12.52 0.65 -7.90
CA ASP A 64 -13.63 0.01 -7.17
C ASP A 64 -14.74 0.99 -6.76
N LYS A 65 -14.54 2.32 -6.92
CA LYS A 65 -15.54 3.36 -6.59
C LYS A 65 -16.53 3.68 -7.72
N LYS A 66 -16.82 2.72 -8.61
CA LYS A 66 -17.72 2.96 -9.75
C LYS A 66 -19.16 2.57 -9.45
#